data_AF-A0A0B8NJ32-F1
#
_entry.id   AF-A0A0B8NJ32-F1
#
_cell.length_a   1.000
_cell.length_b   1.000
_cell.length_c   1.000
_cell.angle_alpha   90.00
_cell.angle_beta   90.00
_cell.angle_gamma   90.00
#
_symmetry.space_group_name_H-M   'P 1'
#
loop_
_entity.id
_entity.type
_entity.pdbx_description
1 polymer ?
#
loop_
_entity_poly.entity_id
_entity_poly.type
_entity_poly.pdbx_seq_one_letter_code
_entity_poly.pdbx_strand_id
1 'polypeptide(L)'
;MNHRLIDINKAYNGVLMASFAELCQTTRSQNDYIEISREYHTVLLSELPQIDSNNDDAARRFIALVDEFYERNVCLIISAAVPLNELYVGERLSFEFQRCESRLTEMQSQDYLSREHLA
;
A
#
# COMPACT_ATOMS: atom_id res chain seq x y z
N MET A 1 -15.20 -7.91 -9.18
CA MET A 1 -14.65 -8.51 -10.42
C MET A 1 -14.65 -7.51 -11.58
N ASN A 2 -14.06 -6.33 -11.38
CA ASN A 2 -13.59 -5.54 -12.53
C ASN A 2 -12.26 -6.17 -12.95
N HIS A 3 -12.23 -6.78 -14.13
CA HIS A 3 -11.11 -7.54 -14.69
C HIS A 3 -9.92 -6.65 -15.05
N ARG A 4 -9.28 -6.03 -14.05
CA ARG A 4 -8.06 -5.26 -14.22
C ARG A 4 -6.89 -6.16 -13.87
N LEU A 5 -6.27 -6.73 -14.90
CA LEU A 5 -5.04 -7.50 -14.79
C LEU A 5 -4.00 -6.64 -14.04
N ILE A 6 -3.52 -7.15 -12.91
CA ILE A 6 -2.29 -6.66 -12.28
C ILE A 6 -1.18 -7.42 -12.99
N ASP A 7 -0.13 -6.75 -13.47
CA ASP A 7 1.09 -7.45 -13.85
C ASP A 7 1.72 -7.99 -12.57
N ILE A 8 1.30 -9.19 -12.20
CA ILE A 8 1.78 -9.87 -11.01
C ILE A 8 3.16 -10.42 -11.39
N ASN A 9 4.22 -9.79 -10.89
CA ASN A 9 5.57 -10.31 -11.10
C ASN A 9 5.68 -11.75 -10.54
N LYS A 10 5.06 -12.03 -9.37
CA LYS A 10 4.80 -13.36 -8.78
C LYS A 10 3.65 -13.31 -7.77
N ALA A 11 2.71 -14.25 -7.82
CA ALA A 11 1.77 -14.52 -6.73
C ALA A 11 1.80 -16.01 -6.38
N TYR A 12 1.93 -16.33 -5.09
CA TYR A 12 1.98 -17.71 -4.62
C TYR A 12 1.47 -17.78 -3.18
N ASN A 13 0.52 -18.67 -2.92
CA ASN A 13 0.06 -19.02 -1.58
C ASN A 13 -0.33 -17.81 -0.70
N GLY A 14 -1.14 -16.88 -1.23
CA GLY A 14 -1.62 -15.70 -0.49
C GLY A 14 -0.63 -14.53 -0.42
N VAL A 15 0.48 -14.59 -1.17
CA VAL A 15 1.47 -13.51 -1.28
C VAL A 15 1.40 -12.87 -2.67
N LEU A 16 1.29 -11.54 -2.72
CA LEU A 16 1.33 -10.73 -3.95
C LEU A 16 2.63 -9.92 -4.02
N MET A 17 3.27 -9.87 -5.19
CA MET A 17 4.35 -8.92 -5.47
C MET A 17 3.98 -8.01 -6.63
N ALA A 18 4.01 -6.70 -6.39
CA ALA A 18 3.67 -5.66 -7.37
C ALA A 18 4.52 -4.40 -7.15
N SER A 19 4.64 -3.57 -8.18
CA SER A 19 5.28 -2.26 -8.14
C SER A 19 4.30 -1.17 -7.70
N PHE A 20 4.84 -0.04 -7.25
CA PHE A 20 4.08 1.16 -6.99
C PHE A 20 3.32 1.65 -8.24
N ALA A 21 3.92 1.53 -9.41
CA ALA A 21 3.28 1.92 -10.66
C ALA A 21 2.02 1.08 -10.92
N GLU A 22 2.10 -0.24 -10.76
CA GLU A 22 0.98 -1.17 -10.98
C GLU A 22 -0.19 -0.93 -10.02
N LEU A 23 0.10 -0.69 -8.74
CA LEU A 23 -0.94 -0.54 -7.71
C LEU A 23 -1.46 0.88 -7.57
N CYS A 24 -0.60 1.89 -7.72
CA CYS A 24 -0.93 3.28 -7.40
C CYS A 24 -0.90 4.25 -8.59
N GLN A 25 -0.31 3.90 -9.73
CA GLN A 25 -0.32 4.77 -10.94
C GLN A 25 -1.25 4.28 -12.05
N THR A 26 -1.98 3.18 -11.82
CA THR A 26 -3.05 2.70 -12.72
C THR A 26 -4.43 3.17 -12.25
N THR A 27 -5.49 2.94 -13.03
CA THR A 27 -6.85 3.44 -12.75
C THR A 27 -7.63 2.65 -11.69
N ARG A 28 -6.95 2.09 -10.67
CA ARG A 28 -7.56 1.37 -9.52
C ARG A 28 -8.61 2.19 -8.75
N SER A 29 -9.43 1.49 -7.99
CA SER A 29 -10.45 2.02 -7.11
C SER A 29 -10.27 1.41 -5.71
N GLN A 30 -10.94 1.96 -4.71
CA GLN A 30 -10.92 1.39 -3.35
C GLN A 30 -11.34 -0.09 -3.35
N ASN A 31 -12.31 -0.47 -4.18
CA ASN A 31 -12.75 -1.86 -4.32
C ASN A 31 -11.63 -2.80 -4.78
N ASP A 32 -10.68 -2.32 -5.58
CA ASP A 32 -9.53 -3.14 -5.99
C ASP A 32 -8.65 -3.49 -4.77
N TYR A 33 -8.46 -2.57 -3.82
CA TYR A 33 -7.68 -2.83 -2.60
C TYR A 33 -8.42 -3.74 -1.62
N ILE A 34 -9.75 -3.63 -1.55
CA ILE A 34 -10.60 -4.57 -0.79
C ILE A 34 -10.48 -5.98 -1.36
N GLU A 35 -10.50 -6.13 -2.69
CA GLU A 35 -10.33 -7.44 -3.33
C GLU A 35 -8.92 -8.01 -3.04
N ILE A 36 -7.87 -7.20 -3.20
CA ILE A 36 -6.48 -7.61 -2.91
C ILE A 36 -6.31 -8.04 -1.46
N SER A 37 -6.78 -7.25 -0.50
CA SER A 37 -6.60 -7.53 0.92
C SER A 37 -7.38 -8.75 1.43
N ARG A 38 -8.42 -9.19 0.71
CA ARG A 38 -9.15 -10.44 0.97
C ARG A 38 -8.43 -11.66 0.40
N GLU A 39 -7.76 -11.51 -0.73
CA GLU A 39 -7.08 -12.60 -1.43
C GLU A 39 -5.66 -12.83 -0.92
N TYR A 40 -4.99 -11.76 -0.47
CA TYR A 40 -3.58 -11.79 -0.09
C TYR A 40 -3.38 -11.35 1.36
N HIS A 41 -2.78 -12.22 2.17
CA HIS A 41 -2.37 -11.91 3.54
C HIS A 41 -1.04 -11.14 3.58
N THR A 42 -0.25 -11.18 2.49
CA THR A 42 1.03 -10.47 2.39
C THR A 42 1.17 -9.82 1.01
N VAL A 43 1.61 -8.57 1.00
CA VAL A 43 1.87 -7.81 -0.23
C VAL A 43 3.26 -7.20 -0.18
N LEU A 44 4.07 -7.46 -1.22
CA LEU A 44 5.35 -6.84 -1.46
C LEU A 44 5.17 -5.72 -2.47
N LEU A 45 5.32 -4.47 -2.02
CA LEU A 45 5.28 -3.26 -2.84
C LEU A 45 6.71 -2.83 -3.18
N SER A 46 7.05 -2.88 -4.46
CA SER A 46 8.37 -2.52 -4.96
C SER A 46 8.39 -1.13 -5.59
N GLU A 47 9.58 -0.53 -5.67
CA GLU A 47 9.84 0.70 -6.42
C GLU A 47 8.97 1.90 -5.98
N LEU A 48 8.70 2.05 -4.67
CA LEU A 48 8.02 3.23 -4.14
C LEU A 48 8.94 4.46 -4.23
N PRO A 49 8.65 5.45 -5.11
CA PRO A 49 9.45 6.66 -5.19
C PRO A 49 9.15 7.58 -4.00
N GLN A 50 9.95 8.65 -3.85
CA GLN A 50 9.49 9.82 -3.10
C GLN A 50 8.29 10.43 -3.84
N ILE A 51 7.19 10.62 -3.13
CA ILE A 51 5.93 11.14 -3.66
C ILE A 51 5.91 12.66 -3.47
N ASP A 52 5.75 13.38 -4.58
CA ASP A 52 5.60 14.83 -4.61
C ASP A 52 4.15 15.24 -4.98
N SER A 53 3.90 16.55 -5.03
CA SER A 53 2.60 17.12 -5.40
C SER A 53 2.21 16.87 -6.86
N ASN A 54 3.14 16.47 -7.73
CA ASN A 54 2.84 16.12 -9.12
C ASN A 54 2.13 14.76 -9.23
N ASN A 55 2.22 13.94 -8.19
CA ASN A 55 1.68 12.58 -8.15
C ASN A 55 0.54 12.41 -7.13
N ASP A 56 -0.21 13.48 -6.88
CA ASP A 56 -1.29 13.58 -5.90
C ASP A 56 -2.32 12.44 -6.00
N ASP A 57 -2.66 11.99 -7.21
CA ASP A 57 -3.59 10.88 -7.41
C ASP A 57 -2.99 9.52 -6.99
N ALA A 58 -1.71 9.30 -7.30
CA ALA A 58 -0.99 8.12 -6.84
C ALA A 58 -0.80 8.14 -5.32
N ALA A 59 -0.59 9.32 -4.76
CA ALA A 59 -0.49 9.57 -3.33
C ALA A 59 -1.80 9.18 -2.59
N ARG A 60 -2.97 9.62 -3.10
CA ARG A 60 -4.29 9.21 -2.58
C ARG A 60 -4.53 7.71 -2.68
N ARG A 61 -4.11 7.12 -3.80
CA ARG A 61 -4.22 5.67 -4.04
C ARG A 61 -3.36 4.87 -3.08
N PHE A 62 -2.18 5.35 -2.76
CA PHE A 62 -1.29 4.74 -1.76
C PHE A 62 -1.88 4.83 -0.35
N ILE A 63 -2.41 5.99 0.04
CA ILE A 63 -3.11 6.15 1.33
C ILE A 63 -4.27 5.15 1.43
N ALA A 64 -5.11 5.06 0.39
CA ALA A 64 -6.26 4.15 0.38
C ALA A 64 -5.83 2.67 0.47
N LEU A 65 -4.71 2.30 -0.16
CA LEU A 65 -4.14 0.96 -0.06
C LEU A 65 -3.67 0.67 1.36
N VAL A 66 -2.90 1.58 1.97
CA VAL A 66 -2.39 1.42 3.34
C VAL A 66 -3.51 1.34 4.35
N ASP A 67 -4.54 2.18 4.22
CA ASP A 67 -5.70 2.17 5.12
C ASP A 67 -6.42 0.81 5.08
N GLU A 68 -6.72 0.27 3.90
CA GLU A 68 -7.37 -1.04 3.76
C GLU A 68 -6.51 -2.18 4.31
N PHE A 69 -5.20 -2.16 4.01
CA PHE A 69 -4.28 -3.20 4.47
C PHE A 69 -4.08 -3.15 5.97
N TYR A 70 -4.05 -1.94 6.54
CA TYR A 70 -4.01 -1.73 7.98
C TYR A 70 -5.24 -2.33 8.67
N GLU A 71 -6.44 -2.03 8.16
CA GLU A 71 -7.72 -2.50 8.72
C GLU A 71 -7.87 -4.04 8.68
N ARG A 72 -7.27 -4.69 7.67
CA ARG A 72 -7.36 -6.15 7.47
C ARG A 72 -6.18 -6.96 8.00
N ASN A 73 -5.21 -6.32 8.65
CA ASN A 73 -3.97 -6.95 9.10
C ASN A 73 -3.18 -7.61 7.95
N VAL A 74 -3.14 -6.97 6.78
CA VAL A 74 -2.29 -7.43 5.67
C VAL A 74 -0.84 -7.06 5.96
N CYS A 75 0.07 -8.04 5.87
CA CYS A 75 1.49 -7.79 5.99
C CYS A 75 2.02 -7.06 4.74
N LEU A 76 2.29 -5.77 4.86
CA LEU A 76 2.80 -4.92 3.78
C LEU A 76 4.33 -4.75 3.91
N ILE A 77 5.07 -5.20 2.90
CA ILE A 77 6.52 -5.04 2.81
C ILE A 77 6.81 -4.05 1.69
N ILE A 78 7.54 -2.98 1.97
CA ILE A 78 7.77 -1.88 1.02
C ILE A 78 9.26 -1.74 0.72
N SER A 79 9.61 -1.68 -0.57
CA SER A 79 10.90 -1.20 -1.05
C SER A 79 10.74 0.24 -1.53
N ALA A 80 11.32 1.19 -0.79
CA ALA A 80 11.20 2.62 -1.04
C ALA A 80 12.55 3.27 -1.38
N ALA A 81 12.51 4.31 -2.21
CA ALA A 81 13.69 5.10 -2.58
C ALA A 81 14.21 6.00 -1.44
N VAL A 82 13.34 6.33 -0.48
CA VAL A 82 13.63 7.21 0.64
C VAL A 82 13.07 6.65 1.96
N PRO A 83 13.57 7.09 3.13
CA PRO A 83 13.00 6.73 4.42
C PRO A 83 11.52 7.12 4.57
N LEU A 84 10.81 6.46 5.49
CA LEU A 84 9.36 6.67 5.74
C LEU A 84 8.99 8.13 5.94
N ASN A 85 9.75 8.87 6.75
CA ASN A 85 9.52 10.28 7.08
C ASN A 85 9.84 11.26 5.94
N GLU A 86 10.33 10.76 4.80
CA GLU A 86 10.64 11.53 3.60
C GLU A 86 9.81 11.07 2.40
N LEU A 87 8.89 10.10 2.58
CA LEU A 87 8.10 9.52 1.50
C LEU A 87 7.20 10.53 0.80
N TYR A 88 6.72 11.56 1.52
CA TYR A 88 5.85 12.58 0.94
C TYR A 88 6.42 13.98 1.18
N VAL A 89 6.61 14.72 0.09
CA VAL A 89 7.13 16.10 0.10
C VAL A 89 6.12 17.12 -0.44
N GLY A 90 4.87 16.71 -0.65
CA GLY A 90 3.79 17.61 -1.06
C GLY A 90 3.13 18.32 0.12
N GLU A 91 2.41 19.42 -0.16
CA GLU A 91 1.69 20.16 0.88
C GLU A 91 0.23 19.71 1.01
N ARG A 92 -0.40 19.34 -0.10
CA ARG A 92 -1.86 19.18 -0.20
C ARG A 92 -2.42 18.00 0.58
N LEU A 93 -1.67 16.90 0.67
CA LEU A 93 -2.08 15.68 1.38
C LEU A 93 -1.23 15.45 2.63
N SER A 94 -0.57 16.50 3.14
CA SER A 94 0.40 16.39 4.25
C SER A 94 -0.21 15.77 5.51
N PHE A 95 -1.44 16.16 5.86
CA PHE A 95 -2.15 15.64 7.02
C PHE A 95 -2.53 14.15 6.84
N GLU A 96 -3.05 13.80 5.67
CA GLU A 96 -3.42 12.43 5.33
C GLU A 96 -2.19 11.52 5.27
N PHE A 97 -1.07 12.00 4.73
CA PHE A 97 0.19 11.27 4.72
C PHE A 97 0.77 11.09 6.12
N GLN A 98 0.71 12.09 6.99
CA GLN A 98 1.15 11.92 8.38
C GLN A 98 0.38 10.79 9.10
N ARG A 99 -0.92 10.65 8.82
CA ARG A 99 -1.73 9.53 9.32
C ARG A 99 -1.34 8.20 8.68
N CYS A 100 -1.03 8.19 7.39
CA CYS A 100 -0.52 7.03 6.66
C CYS A 100 0.81 6.54 7.26
N GLU A 101 1.77 7.45 7.49
CA GLU A 101 3.06 7.17 8.13
C GLU A 101 2.90 6.57 9.53
N SER A 102 1.96 7.10 10.32
CA SER A 102 1.67 6.57 11.65
C SER A 102 1.19 5.11 11.59
N ARG A 103 0.31 4.79 10.63
CA ARG A 103 -0.13 3.41 10.39
C ARG A 103 1.00 2.51 9.93
N LEU A 104 1.80 2.94 8.95
CA LEU A 104 2.97 2.20 8.48
C LEU A 104 3.97 1.93 9.59
N THR A 105 4.13 2.87 10.53
CA THR A 105 4.98 2.69 11.71
C THR A 105 4.39 1.64 12.65
N GLU A 106 3.08 1.70 12.93
CA GLU A 106 2.40 0.68 13.75
C GLU A 106 2.48 -0.71 13.11
N MET A 107 2.34 -0.80 11.78
CA MET A 107 2.42 -2.06 11.03
C MET A 107 3.78 -2.75 11.14
N GLN A 108 4.84 -2.03 11.51
CA GLN A 108 6.18 -2.57 11.75
C GLN A 108 6.36 -3.12 13.18
N SER A 109 5.44 -2.82 14.10
CA SER A 109 5.54 -3.27 15.49
C SER A 109 5.38 -4.79 15.61
N GLN A 110 6.05 -5.40 16.59
CA GLN A 110 5.89 -6.83 16.88
C GLN A 110 4.45 -7.19 17.23
N ASP A 111 3.74 -6.29 17.92
CA ASP A 111 2.33 -6.46 18.27
C ASP A 111 1.44 -6.54 17.02
N TYR A 112 1.69 -5.70 16.01
CA TYR A 112 0.96 -5.75 14.75
C TYR A 112 1.30 -6.99 13.93
N LEU A 113 2.58 -7.34 13.79
CA LEU A 113 3.04 -8.53 13.06
C LEU A 113 2.54 -9.85 13.68
N SER A 114 2.13 -9.83 14.94
CA SER A 114 1.56 -10.98 15.66
C SER A 114 0.05 -11.18 15.42
N ARG A 115 -0.64 -10.22 14.80
CA ARG A 115 -2.10 -10.30 14.55
C ARG A 115 -2.39 -11.25 13.40
N GLU A 116 -3.45 -12.03 13.53
CA GLU A 116 -3.96 -12.85 12.42
C GLU A 116 -4.62 -11.96 11.35
N HIS A 117 -4.43 -12.34 10.08
CA HIS A 117 -5.08 -11.72 8.93
C HIS A 117 -6.60 -11.92 8.99
N LEU A 118 -7.37 -10.87 8.71
CA LEU A 118 -8.84 -10.90 8.76
C LEU A 118 -9.42 -10.96 7.33
N ALA A 119 -9.87 -12.15 6.94
CA ALA A 119 -10.51 -12.41 5.64
C ALA A 119 -11.91 -11.77 5.52
#